data_AF-A0A9D7NJC2-F1
#
_entry.id   AF-A0A9D7NJC2-F1
#
_cell.length_a   1.000
_cell.length_b   1.000
_cell.length_c   1.000
_cell.angle_alpha   90.00
_cell.angle_beta   90.00
_cell.angle_gamma   90.00
#
_symmetry.space_group_name_H-M   'P 1'
#
loop_
_entity.id
_entity.type
_entity.pdbx_description
1 polymer ?
#
loop_
_entity_poly.entity_id
_entity_poly.type
_entity_poly.pdbx_seq_one_letter_code
_entity_poly.pdbx_strand_id
1 'polypeptide(L)'
;MTKLYFGILALVLCSTALPAQDVYIGLRQFLDTKFMQEYVKSRDESERAVRRFKRTQSRYTEEQVLQVADAYNNSAEQFNQMLYNIKDDLLHKEKRKFLVLFPEDYSKQVECDLYRARDFYSKNFQKALVEVSGDGTETSSFLTLLPTLIEYGKSAFALFTRIKEEIQKYNEALLKKYLIDEYRFRHWDEIN
;
A
#
# COMPACT_ATOMS: atom_id res chain seq x y z
N MET A 1 33.70 11.25 63.71
CA MET A 1 34.42 11.49 62.44
C MET A 1 34.34 10.17 61.68
N THR A 2 33.71 9.98 60.52
CA THR A 2 33.66 10.84 59.32
C THR A 2 32.51 10.37 58.41
N LYS A 3 31.60 11.29 58.12
CA LYS A 3 30.76 11.52 56.93
C LYS A 3 30.88 10.65 55.64
N LEU A 4 29.68 10.34 55.09
CA LEU A 4 29.22 10.24 53.67
C LEU A 4 29.77 9.06 52.81
N TYR A 5 29.11 8.51 51.77
CA TYR A 5 28.13 9.04 50.80
C TYR A 5 27.15 7.95 50.31
N PHE A 6 25.94 8.42 49.98
CA PHE A 6 24.94 7.79 49.10
C PHE A 6 25.55 7.40 47.73
N GLY A 7 25.07 6.29 47.16
CA GLY A 7 25.34 5.93 45.76
C GLY A 7 24.26 5.01 45.21
N ILE A 8 23.12 5.59 44.82
CA ILE A 8 22.05 4.93 44.07
C ILE A 8 22.58 4.65 42.66
N LEU A 9 22.80 3.38 42.31
CA LEU A 9 23.12 2.97 40.96
C LEU A 9 21.81 2.92 40.15
N ALA A 10 21.38 4.06 39.63
CA ALA A 10 20.31 4.12 38.64
C ALA A 10 20.86 3.60 37.32
N LEU A 11 20.49 2.38 36.96
CA LEU A 11 20.74 1.80 35.64
C LEU A 11 19.85 2.56 34.64
N VAL A 12 20.37 3.66 34.08
CA VAL A 12 19.75 4.36 32.96
C VAL A 12 19.89 3.45 31.74
N LEU A 13 18.85 2.68 31.47
CA LEU A 13 18.60 2.12 30.15
C LEU A 13 18.32 3.30 29.22
N CYS A 14 19.38 3.89 28.67
CA CYS A 14 19.29 4.69 27.45
C CYS A 14 18.85 3.75 26.33
N SER A 15 17.54 3.59 26.17
CA SER A 15 16.95 3.20 24.91
C SER A 15 17.26 4.34 23.93
N THR A 16 18.40 4.23 23.24
CA THR A 16 18.66 5.03 22.04
C THR A 16 17.66 4.58 20.99
N ALA A 17 16.47 5.16 21.01
CA ALA A 17 15.66 5.26 19.82
C ALA A 17 16.51 6.06 18.83
N LEU A 18 17.18 5.35 17.92
CA LEU A 18 17.79 5.98 16.75
C LEU A 18 16.72 6.90 16.15
N PRO A 19 17.07 8.14 15.77
CA PRO A 19 16.10 9.02 15.15
C PRO A 19 15.57 8.30 13.91
N ALA A 20 14.27 8.02 13.90
CA ALA A 20 13.58 7.25 12.87
C ALA A 20 13.71 7.84 11.45
N GLN A 21 14.40 8.97 11.30
CA GLN A 21 14.50 9.75 10.08
C GLN A 21 15.63 9.28 9.16
N ASP A 22 16.75 8.77 9.69
CA ASP A 22 17.90 8.29 8.90
C ASP A 22 17.78 6.82 8.48
N VAL A 23 17.00 6.01 9.19
CA VAL A 23 16.99 4.54 8.98
C VAL A 23 16.14 4.13 7.76
N TYR A 24 15.29 5.02 7.25
CA TYR A 24 14.26 4.69 6.25
C TYR A 24 14.28 5.58 5.01
N ILE A 25 15.40 6.25 4.72
CA ILE A 25 15.50 7.20 3.59
C ILE A 25 15.16 6.52 2.27
N GLY A 26 15.67 5.32 2.03
CA GLY A 26 15.40 4.52 0.84
C GLY A 26 13.95 4.06 0.74
N LEU A 27 13.31 3.69 1.86
CA LEU A 27 11.88 3.37 1.84
C LEU A 27 11.08 4.62 1.49
N ARG A 28 11.41 5.76 2.11
CA ARG A 28 10.79 7.04 1.79
C ARG A 28 10.99 7.42 0.32
N GLN A 29 12.20 7.25 -0.23
CA GLN A 29 12.45 7.49 -1.64
C GLN A 29 11.57 6.62 -2.54
N PHE A 30 11.34 5.35 -2.19
CA PHE A 30 10.41 4.48 -2.90
C PHE A 30 8.96 4.97 -2.78
N LEU A 31 8.54 5.33 -1.57
CA LEU A 31 7.20 5.87 -1.28
C LEU A 31 6.93 7.22 -1.97
N ASP A 32 7.98 8.00 -2.23
CA ASP A 32 7.91 9.28 -2.93
C ASP A 32 7.92 9.14 -4.46
N THR A 33 8.08 7.93 -5.00
CA THR A 33 8.09 7.69 -6.46
C THR A 33 6.74 8.02 -7.09
N LYS A 34 6.78 8.31 -8.40
CA LYS A 34 5.56 8.50 -9.20
C LYS A 34 4.66 7.26 -9.23
N PHE A 35 5.25 6.07 -9.13
CA PHE A 35 4.51 4.82 -8.97
C PHE A 35 3.62 4.86 -7.71
N MET A 36 4.20 5.14 -6.55
CA MET A 36 3.44 5.19 -5.30
C MET A 36 2.45 6.35 -5.25
N GLN A 37 2.78 7.49 -5.86
CA GLN A 37 1.83 8.61 -6.00
C GLN A 37 0.59 8.22 -6.82
N GLU A 38 0.77 7.57 -7.97
CA GLU A 38 -0.35 7.09 -8.78
C GLU A 38 -1.11 5.93 -8.11
N TYR A 39 -0.42 5.08 -7.33
CA TYR A 39 -1.07 4.03 -6.54
C TYR A 39 -2.02 4.64 -5.50
N VAL A 40 -1.57 5.65 -4.76
CA VAL A 40 -2.38 6.40 -3.79
C VAL A 40 -3.55 7.08 -4.47
N LYS A 41 -3.31 7.75 -5.61
CA LYS A 41 -4.38 8.40 -6.37
C LYS A 41 -5.44 7.38 -6.81
N SER A 42 -5.01 6.21 -7.26
CA SER A 42 -5.88 5.11 -7.65
C SER A 42 -6.72 4.63 -6.45
N ARG A 43 -6.10 4.43 -5.28
CA ARG A 43 -6.81 4.15 -4.03
C ARG A 43 -7.85 5.22 -3.71
N ASP A 44 -7.44 6.48 -3.71
CA ASP A 44 -8.29 7.59 -3.30
C ASP A 44 -9.52 7.74 -4.19
N GLU A 45 -9.38 7.53 -5.51
CA GLU A 45 -10.50 7.50 -6.46
C GLU A 45 -11.47 6.34 -6.19
N SER A 46 -10.94 5.15 -5.93
CA SER A 46 -11.74 3.98 -5.57
C SER A 46 -12.51 4.18 -4.25
N GLU A 47 -11.85 4.70 -3.22
CA GLU A 47 -12.49 5.05 -1.94
C GLU A 47 -13.50 6.20 -2.10
N ARG A 48 -13.26 7.15 -3.01
CA ARG A 48 -14.22 8.22 -3.33
C ARG A 48 -15.50 7.66 -3.91
N ALA A 49 -15.42 6.65 -4.78
CA ALA A 49 -16.60 5.95 -5.32
C ALA A 49 -17.41 5.29 -4.19
N VAL A 50 -16.75 4.63 -3.23
CA VAL A 50 -17.41 4.06 -2.03
C VAL A 50 -18.12 5.14 -1.22
N ARG A 51 -17.43 6.25 -0.88
CA ARG A 51 -18.05 7.35 -0.11
C ARG A 51 -19.28 7.91 -0.80
N ARG A 52 -19.26 8.04 -2.13
CA ARG A 52 -20.42 8.51 -2.89
C ARG A 52 -21.56 7.52 -2.83
N PHE A 53 -21.31 6.24 -3.05
CA PHE A 53 -22.34 5.21 -2.94
C PHE A 53 -22.96 5.19 -1.54
N LYS A 54 -22.14 5.26 -0.49
CA LYS A 54 -22.61 5.34 0.91
C LYS A 54 -23.54 6.52 1.18
N ARG A 55 -23.36 7.67 0.51
CA ARG A 55 -24.26 8.84 0.65
C ARG A 55 -25.65 8.61 0.06
N THR A 56 -25.77 7.71 -0.91
CA THR A 56 -27.04 7.37 -1.55
C THR A 56 -27.54 5.98 -1.17
N GLN A 57 -26.85 5.26 -0.28
CA GLN A 57 -27.12 3.86 0.01
C GLN A 57 -28.52 3.60 0.59
N SER A 58 -29.11 4.59 1.27
CA SER A 58 -30.48 4.50 1.80
C SER A 58 -31.55 4.37 0.71
N ARG A 59 -31.18 4.50 -0.56
CA ARG A 59 -32.05 4.29 -1.72
C ARG A 59 -32.07 2.84 -2.20
N TYR A 60 -31.19 1.99 -1.69
CA TYR A 60 -31.02 0.61 -2.11
C TYR A 60 -31.38 -0.35 -0.97
N THR A 61 -31.66 -1.61 -1.31
CA THR A 61 -31.88 -2.64 -0.30
C THR A 61 -30.56 -2.99 0.41
N GLU A 62 -30.65 -3.56 1.61
CA GLU A 62 -29.48 -4.04 2.35
C GLU A 62 -28.65 -5.03 1.52
N GLU A 63 -29.32 -5.96 0.82
CA GLU A 63 -28.67 -6.92 -0.08
C GLU A 63 -27.87 -6.24 -1.20
N GLN A 64 -28.43 -5.19 -1.82
CA GLN A 64 -27.74 -4.42 -2.86
C GLN A 64 -26.53 -3.65 -2.30
N VAL A 65 -26.64 -3.11 -1.09
CA VAL A 65 -25.52 -2.44 -0.41
C VAL A 65 -24.41 -3.44 -0.10
N LEU A 66 -24.77 -4.63 0.43
CA LEU A 66 -23.82 -5.70 0.72
C LEU A 66 -23.13 -6.20 -0.56
N GLN A 67 -23.86 -6.37 -1.66
CA GLN A 67 -23.28 -6.76 -2.94
C GLN A 67 -22.17 -5.79 -3.38
N VAL A 68 -22.41 -4.48 -3.29
CA VAL A 68 -21.42 -3.46 -3.66
C VAL A 68 -20.25 -3.43 -2.67
N ALA A 69 -20.53 -3.59 -1.37
CA ALA A 69 -19.52 -3.64 -0.32
C ALA A 69 -18.55 -4.82 -0.48
N ASP A 70 -19.08 -6.02 -0.72
CA ASP A 70 -18.29 -7.22 -0.95
C ASP A 70 -17.47 -7.12 -2.24
N ALA A 71 -18.09 -6.61 -3.31
CA ALA A 71 -17.38 -6.41 -4.58
C ALA A 71 -16.22 -5.41 -4.41
N TYR A 72 -16.41 -4.34 -3.64
CA TYR A 72 -15.36 -3.40 -3.28
C TYR A 72 -14.24 -4.07 -2.48
N ASN A 73 -14.58 -4.71 -1.36
CA ASN A 73 -13.61 -5.33 -0.46
C ASN A 73 -12.74 -6.36 -1.17
N ASN A 74 -13.35 -7.22 -1.99
CA ASN A 74 -12.63 -8.20 -2.79
C ASN A 74 -11.69 -7.54 -3.80
N SER A 75 -12.10 -6.41 -4.38
CA SER A 75 -11.26 -5.66 -5.34
C SER A 75 -10.12 -4.92 -4.65
N ALA A 76 -10.38 -4.30 -3.49
CA ALA A 76 -9.36 -3.67 -2.64
C ALA A 76 -8.29 -4.68 -2.23
N GLU A 77 -8.68 -5.91 -1.91
CA GLU A 77 -7.74 -6.96 -1.53
C GLU A 77 -6.76 -7.33 -2.65
N GLN A 78 -7.18 -7.29 -3.91
CA GLN A 78 -6.26 -7.53 -5.03
C GLN A 78 -5.15 -6.47 -5.11
N PHE A 79 -5.47 -5.20 -4.82
CA PHE A 79 -4.47 -4.13 -4.78
C PHE A 79 -3.61 -4.19 -3.50
N ASN A 80 -4.19 -4.60 -2.38
CA ASN A 80 -3.46 -4.78 -1.13
C ASN A 80 -2.48 -5.94 -1.23
N GLN A 81 -2.86 -7.03 -1.90
CA GLN A 81 -1.98 -8.18 -2.12
C GLN A 81 -0.69 -7.78 -2.85
N MET A 82 -0.74 -6.83 -3.78
CA MET A 82 0.47 -6.30 -4.41
C MET A 82 1.40 -5.61 -3.39
N LEU A 83 0.87 -4.79 -2.47
CA LEU A 83 1.69 -4.18 -1.41
C LEU A 83 2.25 -5.24 -0.45
N TYR A 84 1.46 -6.25 -0.11
CA TYR A 84 1.92 -7.36 0.72
C TYR A 84 3.00 -8.19 0.03
N ASN A 85 2.87 -8.46 -1.28
CA ASN A 85 3.92 -9.12 -2.06
C ASN A 85 5.22 -8.31 -2.05
N ILE A 86 5.14 -6.99 -2.25
CA ILE A 86 6.32 -6.10 -2.16
C ILE A 86 6.92 -6.16 -0.75
N LYS A 87 6.11 -6.06 0.32
CA LYS A 87 6.59 -6.19 1.70
C LYS A 87 7.33 -7.51 1.89
N ASP A 88 6.72 -8.61 1.51
CA ASP A 88 7.27 -9.94 1.72
C ASP A 88 8.57 -10.10 0.92
N ASP A 89 8.63 -9.67 -0.33
CA ASP A 89 9.85 -9.72 -1.14
C ASP A 89 10.99 -8.87 -0.54
N LEU A 90 10.68 -7.72 0.08
CA LEU A 90 11.67 -6.90 0.79
C LEU A 90 12.19 -7.58 2.07
N LEU A 91 11.41 -8.45 2.71
CA LEU A 91 11.83 -9.17 3.92
C LEU A 91 12.64 -10.44 3.62
N HIS A 92 12.44 -11.04 2.44
CA HIS A 92 13.12 -12.27 2.05
C HIS A 92 14.46 -12.00 1.35
N LYS A 93 15.56 -12.59 1.87
CA LYS A 93 16.93 -12.34 1.37
C LYS A 93 17.10 -12.63 -0.13
N GLU A 94 16.62 -13.78 -0.59
CA GLU A 94 16.75 -14.17 -2.00
C GLU A 94 15.91 -13.27 -2.92
N LYS A 95 14.74 -12.85 -2.44
CA LYS A 95 13.87 -11.92 -3.17
C LYS A 95 14.48 -10.52 -3.25
N ARG A 96 15.05 -10.00 -2.17
CA ARG A 96 15.86 -8.76 -2.22
C ARG A 96 16.99 -8.84 -3.24
N LYS A 97 17.71 -9.96 -3.29
CA LYS A 97 18.79 -10.16 -4.26
C LYS A 97 18.25 -10.14 -5.68
N PHE A 98 17.14 -10.85 -5.95
CA PHE A 98 16.47 -10.82 -7.24
C PHE A 98 16.06 -9.41 -7.63
N LEU A 99 15.43 -8.68 -6.72
CA LEU A 99 14.95 -7.33 -6.93
C LEU A 99 16.09 -6.34 -7.28
N VAL A 100 17.26 -6.49 -6.64
CA VAL A 100 18.44 -5.66 -6.90
C VAL A 100 19.12 -6.00 -8.24
N LEU A 101 19.20 -7.29 -8.59
CA LEU A 101 19.89 -7.77 -9.79
C LEU A 101 19.02 -7.69 -11.05
N PHE A 102 17.71 -7.86 -10.91
CA PHE A 102 16.74 -7.95 -12.00
C PHE A 102 15.53 -7.02 -11.75
N PRO A 103 15.75 -5.70 -11.54
CA PRO A 103 14.68 -4.76 -11.21
C PRO A 103 13.63 -4.65 -12.32
N GLU A 104 14.03 -4.82 -13.59
CA GLU A 104 13.09 -4.79 -14.72
C GLU A 104 12.13 -5.99 -14.71
N ASP A 105 12.63 -7.20 -14.42
CA ASP A 105 11.80 -8.40 -14.36
C ASP A 105 10.89 -8.37 -13.13
N TYR A 106 11.39 -7.84 -12.00
CA TYR A 106 10.55 -7.56 -10.84
C TYR A 106 9.44 -6.56 -11.17
N SER A 107 9.76 -5.47 -11.87
CA SER A 107 8.75 -4.49 -12.31
C SER A 107 7.70 -5.11 -13.21
N LYS A 108 8.06 -6.03 -14.11
CA LYS A 108 7.08 -6.77 -14.95
C LYS A 108 6.16 -7.64 -14.11
N GLN A 109 6.69 -8.28 -13.05
CA GLN A 109 5.87 -9.07 -12.14
C GLN A 109 4.82 -8.18 -11.44
N VAL A 110 5.24 -7.03 -10.90
CA VAL A 110 4.32 -6.07 -10.26
C VAL A 110 3.31 -5.51 -11.27
N GLU A 111 3.73 -5.23 -12.50
CA GLU A 111 2.84 -4.84 -13.60
C GLU A 111 1.75 -5.91 -13.86
N CYS A 112 2.12 -7.20 -13.91
CA CYS A 112 1.15 -8.28 -14.04
C CYS A 112 0.17 -8.33 -12.87
N ASP A 113 0.63 -8.14 -11.63
CA ASP A 113 -0.23 -8.12 -10.44
C ASP A 113 -1.24 -6.95 -10.51
N LEU A 114 -0.79 -5.77 -10.93
CA LEU A 114 -1.65 -4.61 -11.13
C LEU A 114 -2.68 -4.81 -12.24
N TYR A 115 -2.31 -5.44 -13.37
CA TYR A 115 -3.28 -5.78 -14.41
C TYR A 115 -4.34 -6.75 -13.91
N ARG A 116 -3.97 -7.76 -13.12
CA ARG A 116 -4.95 -8.68 -12.53
C ARG A 116 -5.88 -7.96 -11.56
N ALA A 117 -5.34 -7.12 -10.68
CA ALA A 117 -6.13 -6.34 -9.74
C ALA A 117 -7.10 -5.40 -10.45
N ARG A 118 -6.65 -4.74 -11.53
CA ARG A 118 -7.50 -3.93 -12.40
C ARG A 118 -8.65 -4.73 -13.00
N ASP A 119 -8.33 -5.84 -13.64
CA ASP A 119 -9.31 -6.63 -14.36
C ASP A 119 -10.36 -7.18 -13.39
N PHE A 120 -9.92 -7.57 -12.19
CA PHE A 120 -10.81 -7.95 -11.10
C PHE A 120 -11.70 -6.78 -10.66
N TYR A 121 -11.13 -5.61 -10.43
CA TYR A 121 -11.87 -4.40 -10.05
C TYR A 121 -12.96 -4.03 -11.06
N SER A 122 -12.63 -4.05 -12.36
CA SER A 122 -13.58 -3.73 -13.43
C SER A 122 -14.72 -4.76 -13.50
N LYS A 123 -14.39 -6.05 -13.39
CA LYS A 123 -15.37 -7.15 -13.49
C LYS A 123 -16.24 -7.31 -12.25
N ASN A 124 -15.82 -6.79 -11.09
CA ASN A 124 -16.51 -6.93 -9.82
C ASN A 124 -17.05 -5.60 -9.32
N PHE A 125 -16.22 -4.75 -8.71
CA PHE A 125 -16.70 -3.54 -8.05
C PHE A 125 -17.35 -2.55 -9.01
N GLN A 126 -16.70 -2.22 -10.14
CA GLN A 126 -17.28 -1.32 -11.13
C GLN A 126 -18.60 -1.87 -11.67
N LYS A 127 -18.64 -3.16 -12.00
CA LYS A 127 -19.85 -3.82 -12.48
C LYS A 127 -20.99 -3.75 -11.45
N ALA A 128 -20.72 -4.12 -10.20
CA ALA A 128 -21.72 -4.09 -9.13
C ALA A 128 -22.22 -2.66 -8.87
N LEU A 129 -21.33 -1.67 -8.91
CA LEU A 129 -21.69 -0.26 -8.73
C LEU A 129 -22.64 0.21 -9.84
N VAL A 130 -22.34 -0.13 -11.10
CA VAL A 130 -23.21 0.19 -12.25
C VAL A 130 -24.55 -0.52 -12.16
N GLU A 131 -24.56 -1.81 -11.83
CA GLU A 131 -25.78 -2.62 -11.75
C GLU A 131 -26.74 -2.12 -10.65
N VAL A 132 -26.21 -1.69 -9.50
CA VAL A 132 -27.04 -1.21 -8.38
C VAL A 132 -27.40 0.26 -8.50
N SER A 133 -26.43 1.12 -8.82
CA SER A 133 -26.61 2.59 -8.76
C SER A 133 -26.96 3.24 -10.11
N GLY A 134 -26.72 2.54 -11.22
CA GLY A 134 -26.79 3.11 -12.57
C GLY A 134 -25.64 4.08 -12.89
N ASP A 135 -24.70 4.29 -11.96
CA ASP A 135 -23.55 5.17 -12.14
C ASP A 135 -22.24 4.37 -12.16
N GLY A 136 -21.50 4.49 -13.26
CA GLY A 136 -20.15 3.91 -13.44
C GLY A 136 -19.08 4.92 -13.80
N THR A 137 -19.43 6.21 -13.81
CA THR A 137 -18.52 7.26 -14.30
C THR A 137 -17.29 7.41 -13.40
N GLU A 138 -17.46 7.28 -12.09
CA GLU A 138 -16.39 7.46 -11.10
C GLU A 138 -15.43 6.26 -11.01
N THR A 139 -15.90 5.04 -11.26
CA THR A 139 -15.00 3.87 -11.33
C THR A 139 -14.20 3.82 -12.63
N SER A 140 -14.62 4.57 -13.64
CA SER A 140 -13.95 4.65 -14.93
C SER A 140 -12.69 5.52 -14.87
N SER A 141 -12.64 6.53 -13.99
CA SER A 141 -11.43 7.36 -13.78
C SER A 141 -10.27 6.57 -13.19
N PHE A 142 -10.55 5.56 -12.36
CA PHE A 142 -9.55 4.66 -11.81
C PHE A 142 -8.82 3.86 -12.90
N LEU A 143 -9.57 3.32 -13.86
CA LEU A 143 -9.02 2.47 -14.91
C LEU A 143 -8.09 3.22 -15.87
N THR A 144 -8.27 4.53 -16.02
CA THR A 144 -7.44 5.37 -16.89
C THR A 144 -6.08 5.72 -16.28
N LEU A 145 -5.90 5.58 -14.97
CA LEU A 145 -4.64 5.88 -14.27
C LEU A 145 -3.61 4.73 -14.34
N LEU A 146 -4.06 3.52 -14.65
CA LEU A 146 -3.25 2.32 -14.55
C LEU A 146 -2.13 2.19 -15.60
N PRO A 147 -2.29 2.61 -16.87
CA PRO A 147 -1.17 2.63 -17.81
C PRO A 147 -0.01 3.52 -17.29
N THR A 148 -0.35 4.66 -16.68
CA THR A 148 0.63 5.58 -16.08
C THR A 148 1.28 4.99 -14.83
N LEU A 149 0.50 4.32 -13.98
CA LEU A 149 1.02 3.58 -12.83
C LEU A 149 2.09 2.56 -13.27
N ILE A 150 1.79 1.81 -14.32
CA ILE A 150 2.66 0.76 -14.86
C ILE A 150 3.93 1.35 -15.48
N GLU A 151 3.81 2.45 -16.22
CA GLU A 151 4.96 3.17 -16.79
C GLU A 151 5.95 3.59 -15.71
N TYR A 152 5.45 4.08 -14.57
CA TYR A 152 6.30 4.50 -13.45
C TYR A 152 6.90 3.34 -12.65
N GLY A 153 6.34 2.13 -12.74
CA GLY A 153 6.84 0.95 -12.05
C GLY A 153 8.32 0.69 -12.34
N LYS A 154 8.74 0.74 -13.61
CA LYS A 154 10.13 0.46 -14.00
C LYS A 154 11.13 1.37 -13.28
N SER A 155 10.84 2.66 -13.23
CA SER A 155 11.70 3.64 -12.58
C SER A 155 11.67 3.51 -11.05
N ALA A 156 10.52 3.17 -10.48
CA ALA A 156 10.38 2.95 -9.04
C ALA A 156 11.15 1.72 -8.56
N PHE A 157 11.07 0.60 -9.29
CA PHE A 157 11.77 -0.62 -8.89
C PHE A 157 13.28 -0.58 -9.19
N ALA A 158 13.72 0.21 -10.18
CA ALA A 158 15.15 0.49 -10.41
C ALA A 158 15.81 1.23 -9.23
N LEU A 159 15.03 1.93 -8.39
CA LEU A 159 15.54 2.58 -7.18
C LEU A 159 16.18 1.57 -6.21
N PHE A 160 15.64 0.36 -6.13
CA PHE A 160 16.10 -0.64 -5.19
C PHE A 160 17.54 -1.11 -5.42
N THR A 161 18.05 -1.01 -6.66
CA THR A 161 19.47 -1.23 -6.93
C THR A 161 20.35 -0.20 -6.22
N ARG A 162 19.84 1.03 -6.03
CA ARG A 162 20.54 2.13 -5.35
C ARG A 162 20.45 2.03 -3.84
N ILE A 163 19.30 1.59 -3.32
CA ILE A 163 19.06 1.51 -1.85
C ILE A 163 19.35 0.13 -1.26
N LYS A 164 20.04 -0.76 -2.00
CA LYS A 164 20.29 -2.18 -1.65
C LYS A 164 20.81 -2.43 -0.23
N GLU A 165 21.60 -1.50 0.32
CA GLU A 165 22.17 -1.61 1.68
C GLU A 165 21.13 -1.29 2.76
N GLU A 166 20.20 -0.38 2.48
CA GLU A 166 19.11 -0.05 3.38
C GLU A 166 18.04 -1.14 3.43
N ILE A 167 17.73 -1.79 2.30
CA ILE A 167 16.70 -2.84 2.26
C ILE A 167 17.04 -3.98 3.24
N GLN A 168 18.33 -4.23 3.51
CA GLN A 168 18.75 -5.24 4.48
C GLN A 168 18.36 -4.90 5.93
N LYS A 169 18.09 -3.63 6.22
CA LYS A 169 17.68 -3.12 7.53
C LYS A 169 16.17 -3.19 7.73
N TYR A 170 15.40 -3.52 6.68
CA TYR A 170 13.95 -3.58 6.76
C TYR A 170 13.49 -4.76 7.61
N ASN A 171 12.41 -4.53 8.36
CA ASN A 171 11.78 -5.53 9.22
C ASN A 171 10.26 -5.40 9.14
N GLU A 172 9.56 -6.42 9.65
CA GLU A 172 8.11 -6.53 9.57
C GLU A 172 7.39 -5.31 10.14
N ALA A 173 7.77 -4.86 11.35
CA ALA A 173 7.10 -3.74 12.02
C ALA A 173 7.21 -2.43 11.24
N LEU A 174 8.38 -2.18 10.67
CA LEU A 174 8.66 -1.01 9.83
C LEU A 174 7.82 -1.03 8.56
N LEU A 175 7.87 -2.12 7.79
CA LEU A 175 7.15 -2.19 6.52
C LEU A 175 5.63 -2.24 6.75
N LYS A 176 5.16 -2.93 7.79
CA LYS A 176 3.75 -2.89 8.17
C LYS A 176 3.30 -1.44 8.42
N LYS A 177 4.04 -0.71 9.26
CA LYS A 177 3.67 0.67 9.62
C LYS A 177 3.74 1.62 8.42
N TYR A 178 4.83 1.62 7.68
CA TYR A 178 5.11 2.68 6.70
C TYR A 178 4.73 2.33 5.26
N LEU A 179 4.58 1.04 4.92
CA LEU A 179 4.17 0.61 3.58
C LEU A 179 2.72 0.08 3.57
N ILE A 180 2.32 -0.74 4.55
CA ILE A 180 0.99 -1.35 4.53
C ILE A 180 -0.07 -0.43 5.12
N ASP A 181 0.05 -0.06 6.40
CA ASP A 181 -1.00 0.63 7.13
C ASP A 181 -1.35 2.00 6.51
N GLU A 182 -0.35 2.67 5.92
CA GLU A 182 -0.51 3.98 5.27
C GLU A 182 -1.05 3.91 3.83
N TYR A 183 -0.69 2.88 3.06
CA TYR A 183 -0.94 2.86 1.62
C TYR A 183 -2.02 1.87 1.18
N ARG A 184 -2.36 0.85 1.98
CA ARG A 184 -3.40 -0.12 1.62
C ARG A 184 -4.73 0.58 1.29
N PHE A 185 -5.47 -0.04 0.39
CA PHE A 185 -6.88 0.25 0.21
C PHE A 185 -7.61 -0.13 1.50
N ARG A 186 -8.38 0.82 2.01
CA ARG A 186 -9.24 0.59 3.17
C ARG A 186 -10.34 -0.38 2.80
N HIS A 187 -10.81 -1.17 3.75
CA HIS A 187 -12.03 -1.93 3.58
C HIS A 187 -13.24 -1.02 3.70
N TRP A 188 -14.39 -1.51 3.22
CA TRP A 188 -15.66 -0.81 3.18
C TRP A 188 -15.98 -0.10 4.49
N ASP A 189 -15.90 -0.81 5.62
CA ASP A 189 -16.27 -0.28 6.94
C ASP A 189 -15.31 0.80 7.47
N GLU A 190 -14.11 0.89 6.89
CA GLU A 190 -13.10 1.88 7.27
C GLU A 190 -13.25 3.20 6.49
N ILE A 191 -14.18 3.24 5.53
CA ILE A 191 -14.41 4.38 4.63
C ILE A 191 -15.67 5.12 5.08
N ASN A 192 -15.49 6.34 5.60
CA ASN A 192 -16.56 7.25 6.02
C ASN A 192 -16.74 8.40 5.03
#